data_AF-A0A1J3EH02-F1
#
_entry.id   AF-A0A1J3EH02-F1
#
_cell.length_a   1.000
_cell.length_b   1.000
_cell.length_c   1.000
_cell.angle_alpha   90.00
_cell.angle_beta   90.00
_cell.angle_gamma   90.00
#
_symmetry.space_group_name_H-M   'P 1'
#
loop_
_entity.id
_entity.type
_entity.pdbx_description
1 polymer ?
#
loop_
_entity_poly.entity_id
_entity_poly.type
_entity_poly.pdbx_seq_one_letter_code
_entity_poly.pdbx_strand_id
1 'polypeptide(L)'
;ADKIVEMGFNCVRLTWPLDLMTNETLANNVTVRQSFQSLGLKNDIVGFLTNNPSIIDLSLIEAFKMVVTTLGNKDVMVILDN
;
A
#
# COMPACT_ATOMS: atom_id res chain seq x y z
N ALA A 1 6.39 -8.02 5.87
CA ALA A 1 5.56 -8.69 6.88
C ALA A 1 6.41 -9.48 7.89
N ASP A 2 7.64 -9.90 7.55
CA ASP A 2 8.47 -10.73 8.44
C ASP A 2 8.67 -10.14 9.84
N LYS A 3 8.92 -8.82 9.93
CA LYS A 3 9.11 -8.19 11.25
C LYS A 3 7.88 -8.25 12.16
N ILE A 4 6.68 -8.23 11.59
CA ILE A 4 5.41 -8.33 12.32
C ILE A 4 5.33 -9.72 12.98
N VAL A 5 5.63 -10.76 12.19
CA VAL A 5 5.63 -12.16 12.64
C VAL A 5 6.74 -12.42 13.66
N GLU A 6 7.96 -11.90 13.43
CA GLU A 6 9.07 -12.01 14.39
C GLU A 6 8.74 -11.42 15.77
N MET A 7 7.91 -10.38 15.81
CA MET A 7 7.45 -9.75 17.05
C MET A 7 6.28 -10.49 17.71
N GLY A 8 5.78 -11.57 17.10
CA GLY A 8 4.66 -12.37 17.62
C GLY A 8 3.27 -11.82 17.27
N PHE A 9 3.17 -10.84 16.38
CA PHE A 9 1.89 -10.33 15.91
C PHE A 9 1.35 -11.15 14.73
N ASN A 10 0.04 -11.35 14.68
CA ASN A 10 -0.67 -12.09 13.63
C ASN A 10 -1.77 -11.26 12.95
N CYS A 11 -1.87 -9.97 13.27
CA CYS A 11 -2.91 -9.09 12.75
C CYS A 11 -2.40 -7.65 12.66
N VAL A 12 -2.84 -6.91 11.64
CA VAL A 12 -2.62 -5.47 11.51
C VAL A 12 -3.93 -4.73 11.29
N ARG A 13 -4.05 -3.56 11.92
CA ARG A 13 -5.05 -2.54 11.55
C ARG A 13 -4.46 -1.74 10.39
N LEU A 14 -5.08 -1.83 9.21
CA LEU A 14 -4.61 -1.17 7.99
C LEU A 14 -5.60 -0.09 7.60
N THR A 15 -5.18 1.17 7.77
CA THR A 15 -6.01 2.31 7.39
C THR A 15 -6.11 2.43 5.87
N TRP A 16 -7.31 2.69 5.35
CA TRP A 16 -7.57 2.85 3.92
C TRP A 16 -8.56 4.02 3.66
N PRO A 17 -8.35 4.82 2.60
CA PRO A 17 -9.26 5.91 2.26
C PRO A 17 -10.49 5.40 1.50
N LEU A 18 -11.71 5.81 1.89
CA LEU A 18 -12.96 5.44 1.22
C LEU A 18 -12.93 5.70 -0.28
N ASP A 19 -12.30 6.80 -0.70
CA ASP A 19 -12.11 7.17 -2.11
C ASP A 19 -11.42 6.08 -2.94
N LEU A 20 -10.61 5.21 -2.33
CA LEU A 20 -9.98 4.09 -3.04
C LEU A 20 -11.01 3.05 -3.52
N MET A 21 -12.17 2.94 -2.87
CA MET A 21 -13.24 2.01 -3.27
C MET A 21 -14.40 2.70 -3.99
N THR A 22 -14.56 4.01 -3.83
CA THR A 22 -15.68 4.76 -4.41
C THR A 22 -15.30 5.57 -5.65
N ASN A 23 -14.01 5.85 -5.87
CA ASN A 23 -13.52 6.58 -7.03
C ASN A 23 -12.67 5.65 -7.92
N GLU A 24 -13.31 4.99 -8.89
CA GLU A 24 -12.64 4.04 -9.79
C GLU A 24 -11.50 4.67 -10.59
N THR A 25 -11.62 5.95 -10.97
CA THR A 25 -10.56 6.65 -11.71
C THR A 25 -9.34 6.85 -10.83
N LEU A 26 -9.53 7.31 -9.59
CA LEU A 26 -8.44 7.43 -8.62
C LEU A 26 -7.79 6.07 -8.36
N ALA A 27 -8.61 5.05 -8.11
CA ALA A 27 -8.14 3.72 -7.71
C ALA A 27 -7.31 3.03 -8.81
N ASN A 28 -7.79 3.08 -10.06
CA ASN A 28 -7.22 2.29 -11.15
C ASN A 28 -6.26 3.08 -12.06
N ASN A 29 -6.47 4.40 -12.23
CA ASN A 29 -5.72 5.18 -13.22
C ASN A 29 -4.60 6.01 -12.61
N VAL A 30 -4.61 6.24 -11.30
CA VAL A 30 -3.54 6.97 -10.61
C VAL A 30 -2.56 5.97 -10.03
N THR A 31 -1.27 6.14 -10.35
CA THR A 31 -0.20 5.33 -9.77
C THR A 31 0.26 5.87 -8.42
N VAL A 32 0.93 5.03 -7.61
CA VAL A 32 1.56 5.48 -6.35
C VAL A 32 2.49 6.66 -6.63
N ARG A 33 3.31 6.59 -7.69
CA ARG A 33 4.18 7.71 -8.11
C ARG A 33 3.39 8.99 -8.37
N GLN A 34 2.33 8.92 -9.16
CA GLN A 34 1.54 10.10 -9.53
C GLN A 34 0.85 10.71 -8.30
N SER A 35 0.34 9.89 -7.39
CA SER A 35 -0.24 10.34 -6.11
C SER A 35 0.79 11.07 -5.26
N PHE A 36 1.99 10.51 -5.11
CA PHE A 36 3.07 11.16 -4.36
C PHE A 36 3.55 12.46 -5.02
N GLN A 37 3.64 12.48 -6.36
CA GLN A 37 3.99 13.68 -7.10
C GLN A 37 2.95 14.80 -6.95
N SER A 38 1.65 14.49 -7.00
CA SER A 38 0.58 15.48 -6.84
C SER A 38 0.53 16.08 -5.44
N LEU A 39 0.99 15.33 -4.43
CA LEU A 39 1.13 15.78 -3.04
C LEU A 39 2.47 16.48 -2.74
N GLY A 40 3.37 16.59 -3.72
CA GLY A 40 4.70 17.19 -3.51
C GLY A 40 5.71 16.31 -2.77
N LEU A 41 5.41 15.02 -2.56
CA LEU A 41 6.20 14.04 -1.81
C LEU A 41 7.32 13.41 -2.66
N LYS A 42 8.13 14.24 -3.31
CA LYS A 42 9.16 13.78 -4.26
C LYS A 42 10.28 12.98 -3.60
N ASN A 43 10.65 13.31 -2.36
CA ASN A 43 11.71 12.61 -1.64
C ASN A 43 11.28 11.19 -1.26
N ASP A 44 10.00 10.98 -0.93
CA ASP A 44 9.48 9.67 -0.54
C ASP A 44 9.44 8.69 -1.72
N ILE A 45 9.32 9.20 -2.96
CA ILE A 45 9.46 8.39 -4.18
C ILE A 45 10.84 7.71 -4.23
N VAL A 46 11.90 8.38 -3.79
CA VAL A 46 13.24 7.78 -3.71
C VAL A 46 13.25 6.62 -2.72
N GLY A 47 12.56 6.77 -1.58
CA GLY A 47 12.40 5.70 -0.59
C GLY A 47 11.72 4.44 -1.15
N PHE A 48 10.72 4.60 -2.02
CA PHE A 48 10.12 3.48 -2.74
C PHE A 48 11.10 2.84 -3.72
N LEU A 49 11.81 3.63 -4.53
CA LEU A 49 12.78 3.09 -5.49
C LEU A 49 13.89 2.26 -4.81
N THR A 50 14.29 2.66 -3.60
CA THR A 50 15.30 1.93 -2.83
C THR A 50 14.75 0.65 -2.19
N ASN A 51 13.56 0.70 -1.58
CA ASN A 51 13.09 -0.39 -0.71
C ASN A 51 12.03 -1.28 -1.37
N ASN A 52 11.19 -0.73 -2.23
CA ASN A 52 10.03 -1.40 -2.82
C ASN A 52 9.77 -0.92 -4.27
N PRO A 53 10.75 -1.09 -5.19
CA PRO A 53 10.64 -0.54 -6.55
C PRO A 53 9.50 -1.13 -7.36
N SER A 54 9.01 -2.32 -7.03
CA SER A 54 7.89 -2.97 -7.72
C SER A 54 6.52 -2.32 -7.47
N ILE A 55 6.39 -1.48 -6.43
CA ILE A 55 5.10 -0.88 -6.03
C ILE A 55 4.87 0.49 -6.67
N ILE A 56 5.94 1.25 -6.93
CA ILE A 56 5.84 2.69 -7.20
C ILE A 56 5.05 3.04 -8.48
N ASP A 57 5.02 2.15 -9.46
CA ASP A 57 4.33 2.35 -10.73
C ASP A 57 3.02 1.55 -10.84
N LEU A 58 2.59 0.89 -9.76
CA LEU A 58 1.26 0.29 -9.67
C LEU A 58 0.19 1.36 -9.48
N SER A 59 -1.04 1.06 -9.92
CA SER A 59 -2.21 1.84 -9.52
C SER A 59 -2.41 1.77 -8.01
N LEU A 60 -3.09 2.75 -7.43
CA LEU A 60 -3.32 2.80 -5.98
C LEU A 60 -4.01 1.53 -5.46
N ILE A 61 -4.98 1.00 -6.21
CA ILE A 61 -5.68 -0.23 -5.82
C ILE A 61 -4.78 -1.47 -5.89
N GLU A 62 -3.93 -1.57 -6.91
CA GLU A 62 -3.01 -2.71 -7.05
C GLU A 62 -1.89 -2.66 -6.01
N ALA A 63 -1.40 -1.47 -5.65
CA ALA A 63 -0.48 -1.30 -4.54
C ALA A 63 -1.10 -1.75 -3.20
N PHE A 64 -2.36 -1.37 -2.94
CA PHE A 64 -3.10 -1.82 -1.75
C PHE A 64 -3.28 -3.35 -1.74
N LYS A 65 -3.72 -3.94 -2.85
CA LYS A 65 -3.84 -5.40 -2.99
C LYS A 65 -2.50 -6.09 -2.73
N MET A 66 -1.40 -5.59 -3.30
CA MET A 66 -0.07 -6.16 -3.10
C MET A 66 0.33 -6.17 -1.61
N VAL A 67 0.04 -5.12 -0.86
CA VAL A 67 0.30 -5.07 0.59
C VAL A 67 -0.54 -6.11 1.34
N VAL A 68 -1.85 -6.16 1.07
CA VAL A 68 -2.77 -7.12 1.72
C VAL A 68 -2.36 -8.56 1.40
N THR A 69 -2.05 -8.87 0.14
CA THR A 69 -1.56 -10.20 -0.28
C THR A 69 -0.25 -10.55 0.41
N THR A 70 0.69 -9.61 0.55
CA THR A 70 1.97 -9.86 1.21
C THR A 70 1.80 -10.19 2.71
N LEU A 71 0.84 -9.55 3.37
CA LEU A 71 0.48 -9.86 4.77
C LEU A 71 -0.19 -11.23 4.86
N GLY A 72 -1.16 -11.52 3.99
CA GLY A 72 -1.87 -12.80 3.96
C GLY A 72 -0.93 -13.99 3.67
N ASN A 73 0.07 -13.81 2.78
CA ASN A 73 1.09 -14.83 2.50
C ASN A 73 1.98 -15.17 3.71
N LYS A 74 1.88 -14.42 4.80
CA LYS A 74 2.59 -14.62 6.06
C LYS A 74 1.64 -14.92 7.23
N ASP A 75 0.41 -15.33 6.91
CA ASP A 75 -0.66 -15.61 7.88
C ASP A 75 -0.97 -14.42 8.81
N VAL A 76 -0.73 -13.19 8.33
CA VAL A 76 -1.08 -11.96 9.04
C VAL A 76 -2.45 -11.49 8.56
N MET A 77 -3.42 -11.48 9.47
CA MET A 77 -4.76 -10.96 9.21
C MET A 77 -4.74 -9.44 9.05
N VAL A 78 -5.68 -8.92 8.28
CA VAL A 78 -5.84 -7.48 8.05
C VAL A 78 -7.23 -7.05 8.49
N ILE A 79 -7.27 -6.08 9.41
CA ILE A 79 -8.50 -5.37 9.78
C ILE A 79 -8.45 -4.03 9.05
N LEU A 80 -9.38 -3.84 8.11
CA LEU A 80 -9.53 -2.58 7.39
C LEU A 80 -10.22 -1.54 8.26
N ASP A 81 -9.65 -0.35 8.28
CA ASP A 81 -10.08 0.77 9.10
C ASP A 81 -10.08 2.06 8.28
N ASN A 82 -11.11 2.88 8.42
CA ASN A 82 -11.26 4.13 7.67
C ASN A 82 -11.42 5.33 8.61
#